data_AF-K2FDY3-F1
#
_entry.id   AF-K2FDY3-F1
#
_cell.length_a   1.000
_cell.length_b   1.000
_cell.length_c   1.000
_cell.angle_alpha   90.00
_cell.angle_beta   90.00
_cell.angle_gamma   90.00
#
_symmetry.space_group_name_H-M   'P 1'
#
loop_
_entity.id
_entity.type
_entity.pdbx_description
1 polymer ?
#
loop_
_entity_poly.entity_id
_entity_poly.type
_entity_poly.pdbx_seq_one_letter_code
_entity_poly.pdbx_strand_id
1 'polypeptide(L)'
;MVNFGPTGGNSSLFNKRIYLNQIKATDATSFLALFFSKSLLFFGVVLIFLNNFNIIAPGSYFGKFSWVTFIVFTIGILLNFIFIPILYITSFKNFKQENSFWDKQTFWILPLFFFGIFFLYSADILIATQLSIFSVLVVALVHVNFILEARKMLLKDIEVKFTDCDQYFVTLKYLTVYYLMVLLFLVTYNPLEHMFFWFRMNI
;
A
#
# COMPACT_ATOMS: atom_id res chain seq x y z
N MET A 1 -48.01 -20.92 -15.39
CA MET A 1 -46.90 -21.86 -15.13
C MET A 1 -45.61 -21.15 -15.49
N VAL A 2 -44.78 -20.87 -14.47
CA VAL A 2 -43.48 -20.24 -14.64
C VAL A 2 -42.48 -21.33 -15.03
N ASN A 3 -41.76 -21.11 -16.13
CA ASN A 3 -40.70 -22.01 -16.57
C ASN A 3 -39.36 -21.32 -16.29
N PHE A 4 -38.71 -21.72 -15.19
CA PHE A 4 -37.34 -21.33 -14.88
C PHE A 4 -36.38 -22.32 -15.56
N GLY A 5 -35.79 -21.90 -16.69
CA GLY A 5 -34.64 -22.59 -17.31
C GLY A 5 -33.31 -22.17 -16.64
N PRO A 6 -32.26 -23.00 -16.69
CA PRO A 6 -31.11 -22.89 -15.80
C PRO A 6 -30.22 -21.69 -16.14
N THR A 7 -29.98 -20.86 -15.13
CA THR A 7 -28.91 -19.87 -15.03
C THR A 7 -27.55 -20.58 -14.97
N GLY A 8 -26.81 -20.64 -16.08
CA GLY A 8 -25.58 -21.45 -16.11
C GLY A 8 -24.42 -20.97 -16.99
N GLY A 9 -24.55 -19.91 -17.78
CA GLY A 9 -23.44 -19.54 -18.67
C GLY A 9 -23.56 -18.11 -19.15
N ASN A 10 -22.85 -17.19 -18.49
CA ASN A 10 -22.39 -15.90 -19.04
C ASN A 10 -21.74 -14.98 -17.99
N SER A 11 -21.77 -15.34 -16.70
CA SER A 11 -21.09 -14.57 -15.65
C SER A 11 -19.59 -14.41 -15.93
N SER A 12 -18.91 -15.43 -16.45
CA SER A 12 -17.48 -15.38 -16.79
C SER A 12 -17.16 -14.46 -17.98
N LEU A 13 -17.98 -14.47 -19.03
CA LEU A 13 -17.81 -13.61 -20.21
C LEU A 13 -18.16 -12.14 -19.91
N PHE A 14 -19.17 -11.91 -19.09
CA PHE A 14 -19.54 -10.56 -18.62
C PHE A 14 -18.44 -9.98 -17.71
N ASN A 15 -17.94 -10.78 -16.77
CA ASN A 15 -16.84 -10.40 -15.88
C ASN A 15 -15.55 -10.13 -16.67
N LYS A 16 -15.24 -10.94 -17.69
CA LYS A 16 -14.08 -10.73 -18.57
C LYS A 16 -14.20 -9.44 -19.39
N ARG A 17 -15.39 -9.08 -19.89
CA ARG A 17 -15.62 -7.80 -20.59
C ARG A 17 -15.49 -6.60 -19.66
N ILE A 18 -16.04 -6.68 -18.45
CA ILE A 18 -15.90 -5.62 -17.44
C ILE A 18 -14.41 -5.42 -17.10
N TYR A 19 -13.67 -6.51 -16.90
CA TYR A 19 -12.24 -6.48 -16.60
C TYR A 19 -11.41 -5.86 -17.74
N LEU A 20 -11.71 -6.22 -19.00
CA LEU A 20 -11.04 -5.66 -20.17
C LEU A 20 -11.37 -4.18 -20.40
N ASN A 21 -12.60 -3.75 -20.13
CA ASN A 21 -12.98 -2.32 -20.20
C ASN A 21 -12.35 -1.51 -19.07
N GLN A 22 -12.27 -2.04 -17.86
CA GLN A 22 -11.55 -1.41 -16.75
C GLN A 22 -10.06 -1.26 -17.07
N ILE A 23 -9.42 -2.26 -17.68
CA ILE A 23 -8.03 -2.16 -18.15
C ILE A 23 -7.88 -1.10 -19.25
N LYS A 24 -8.86 -0.97 -20.16
CA LYS A 24 -8.84 0.03 -21.25
C LYS A 24 -9.00 1.48 -20.76
N ALA A 25 -9.69 1.69 -19.65
CA ALA A 25 -9.89 3.02 -19.04
C ALA A 25 -8.83 3.37 -17.98
N THR A 26 -8.04 2.40 -17.53
CA THR A 26 -6.98 2.64 -16.53
C THR A 26 -5.70 3.08 -17.20
N ASP A 27 -5.19 4.24 -16.80
CA ASP A 27 -3.88 4.73 -17.22
C ASP A 27 -2.83 3.67 -16.91
N ALA A 28 -2.07 3.23 -17.93
CA ALA A 28 -1.04 2.20 -17.81
C ALA A 28 -0.03 2.53 -16.69
N THR A 29 0.21 3.83 -16.49
CA THR A 29 1.06 4.35 -15.41
C THR A 29 0.56 3.95 -14.02
N SER A 30 -0.74 4.06 -13.79
CA SER A 30 -1.41 3.72 -12.52
C SER A 30 -1.30 2.22 -12.23
N PHE A 31 -1.48 1.40 -13.26
CA PHE A 31 -1.35 -0.05 -13.15
C PHE A 31 0.10 -0.46 -12.85
N LEU A 32 1.07 0.07 -13.60
CA LEU A 32 2.48 -0.23 -13.41
C LEU A 32 2.98 0.19 -12.02
N ALA A 33 2.63 1.40 -11.57
CA ALA A 33 3.02 1.87 -10.24
C ALA A 33 2.49 0.94 -9.13
N LEU A 34 1.24 0.48 -9.25
CA LEU A 34 0.65 -0.45 -8.30
C LEU A 34 1.28 -1.86 -8.40
N PHE A 35 1.59 -2.32 -9.60
CA PHE A 35 2.23 -3.62 -9.81
C PHE A 35 3.66 -3.66 -9.25
N PHE A 36 4.48 -2.66 -9.56
CA PHE A 36 5.86 -2.59 -9.09
C PHE A 36 5.94 -2.41 -7.58
N SER A 37 5.11 -1.55 -6.99
CA SER A 37 5.08 -1.36 -5.53
C SER A 37 4.73 -2.66 -4.79
N LYS A 38 3.74 -3.42 -5.27
CA LYS A 38 3.41 -4.75 -4.72
C LYS A 38 4.52 -5.76 -4.88
N SER A 39 5.15 -5.78 -6.05
CA SER A 39 6.21 -6.73 -6.35
C SER A 39 7.43 -6.48 -5.47
N LEU A 40 7.79 -5.21 -5.27
CA LEU A 40 8.85 -4.79 -4.36
C LEU A 40 8.53 -5.14 -2.91
N LEU A 41 7.31 -4.87 -2.46
CA LEU A 41 6.85 -5.27 -1.13
C LEU A 41 7.00 -6.79 -0.93
N PHE A 42 6.43 -7.56 -1.85
CA PHE A 42 6.47 -9.02 -1.78
C PHE A 42 7.91 -9.54 -1.78
N PHE A 43 8.75 -9.00 -2.66
CA PHE A 43 10.17 -9.34 -2.71
C PHE A 43 10.89 -9.04 -1.39
N GLY A 44 10.65 -7.87 -0.79
CA GLY A 44 11.21 -7.51 0.52
C GLY A 44 10.78 -8.47 1.62
N VAL A 45 9.49 -8.83 1.68
CA VAL A 45 8.97 -9.81 2.64
C VAL A 45 9.62 -11.18 2.44
N VAL A 46 9.69 -11.69 1.20
CA VAL A 46 10.33 -12.97 0.89
C VAL A 46 11.80 -12.99 1.32
N LEU A 47 12.55 -11.91 1.05
CA LEU A 47 13.94 -11.78 1.48
C LEU A 47 14.08 -11.87 3.00
N ILE A 48 13.21 -11.20 3.76
CA ILE A 48 13.23 -11.27 5.22
C ILE A 48 12.98 -12.70 5.69
N PHE A 49 11.97 -13.39 5.15
CA PHE A 49 11.68 -14.77 5.54
C PHE A 49 12.86 -15.70 5.21
N LEU A 50 13.35 -15.69 3.98
CA LEU A 50 14.48 -16.53 3.55
C LEU A 50 15.73 -16.27 4.41
N ASN A 51 15.97 -15.02 4.82
CA ASN A 51 17.09 -14.67 5.68
C ASN A 51 16.90 -15.24 7.10
N ASN A 52 15.72 -15.06 7.70
CA ASN A 52 15.44 -15.59 9.03
C ASN A 52 15.43 -17.12 9.09
N PHE A 53 15.14 -17.80 7.97
CA PHE A 53 15.29 -19.26 7.84
C PHE A 53 16.74 -19.71 7.55
N ASN A 54 17.73 -18.81 7.59
CA ASN A 54 19.13 -19.09 7.25
C ASN A 54 19.35 -19.67 5.83
N ILE A 55 18.43 -19.44 4.89
CA ILE A 55 18.52 -19.99 3.53
C ILE A 55 19.51 -19.20 2.67
N ILE A 56 19.49 -17.87 2.76
CA ILE A 56 20.25 -16.98 1.84
C ILE A 56 21.47 -16.32 2.46
N ALA A 57 21.48 -16.10 3.79
CA ALA A 57 22.66 -15.60 4.51
C ALA A 57 22.76 -16.31 5.86
N PRO A 58 23.40 -17.50 5.90
CA PRO A 58 23.49 -18.30 7.12
C PRO A 58 24.16 -17.53 8.28
N GLY A 59 23.55 -17.56 9.46
CA GLY A 59 24.05 -16.86 10.65
C GLY A 59 23.72 -15.37 10.70
N SER A 60 23.05 -14.83 9.68
CA SER A 60 22.48 -13.49 9.66
C SER A 60 20.97 -13.54 9.91
N TYR A 61 20.39 -12.46 10.42
CA TYR A 61 18.95 -12.29 10.52
C TYR A 61 18.55 -10.84 10.23
N PHE A 62 17.28 -10.62 9.89
CA PHE A 62 16.79 -9.27 9.62
C PHE A 62 16.74 -8.46 10.93
N GLY A 63 17.41 -7.30 10.95
CA GLY A 63 17.69 -6.55 12.19
C GLY A 63 19.13 -6.67 12.69
N LYS A 64 20.01 -7.33 11.93
CA LYS A 64 21.47 -7.14 12.00
C LYS A 64 21.98 -6.59 10.68
N PHE A 65 23.09 -5.86 10.71
CA PHE A 65 23.72 -5.37 9.50
C PHE A 65 24.12 -6.53 8.57
N SER A 66 23.52 -6.57 7.39
CA SER A 66 23.80 -7.57 6.35
C SER A 66 23.40 -7.02 4.97
N TRP A 67 23.87 -7.66 3.90
CA TRP A 67 23.49 -7.27 2.54
C TRP A 67 21.97 -7.39 2.31
N VAL A 68 21.30 -8.37 2.94
CA VAL A 68 19.84 -8.52 2.88
C VAL A 68 19.16 -7.33 3.56
N THR A 69 19.61 -6.96 4.75
CA THR A 69 19.09 -5.82 5.50
C THR A 69 19.22 -4.53 4.69
N PHE A 70 20.34 -4.32 4.00
CA PHE A 70 20.56 -3.17 3.12
C PHE A 70 19.59 -3.11 1.92
N ILE A 71 19.35 -4.25 1.26
CA ILE A 71 18.40 -4.33 0.15
C ILE A 71 16.98 -4.04 0.65
N VAL A 72 16.55 -4.70 1.73
CA VAL A 72 15.22 -4.51 2.32
C VAL A 72 15.03 -3.06 2.77
N PHE A 73 16.04 -2.46 3.38
CA PHE A 73 16.05 -1.05 3.74
C PHE A 73 15.84 -0.15 2.52
N THR A 74 16.55 -0.42 1.43
CA THR A 74 16.40 0.33 0.16
C THR A 74 15.00 0.17 -0.42
N ILE A 75 14.41 -1.02 -0.35
CA ILE A 75 13.00 -1.25 -0.72
C ILE A 75 12.10 -0.36 0.14
N GLY A 76 12.32 -0.30 1.45
CA GLY A 76 11.58 0.59 2.36
C GLY A 76 11.63 2.05 1.93
N ILE A 77 12.80 2.55 1.54
CA ILE A 77 12.97 3.92 1.00
C ILE A 77 12.12 4.09 -0.26
N LEU A 78 12.25 3.19 -1.25
CA LEU A 78 11.52 3.29 -2.51
C LEU A 78 10.00 3.28 -2.27
N LEU A 79 9.51 2.41 -1.39
CA LEU A 79 8.08 2.32 -1.08
C LEU A 79 7.55 3.63 -0.49
N ASN A 80 8.20 4.16 0.55
CA ASN A 80 7.68 5.31 1.29
C ASN A 80 7.90 6.65 0.57
N PHE A 81 9.04 6.85 -0.09
CA PHE A 81 9.36 8.14 -0.71
C PHE A 81 8.97 8.24 -2.18
N ILE A 82 8.78 7.12 -2.88
CA ILE A 82 8.51 7.13 -4.32
C ILE A 82 7.12 6.54 -4.60
N PHE A 83 6.89 5.27 -4.25
CA PHE A 83 5.67 4.58 -4.67
C PHE A 83 4.42 5.11 -3.98
N ILE A 84 4.45 5.37 -2.67
CA ILE A 84 3.28 5.92 -1.97
C ILE A 84 2.86 7.29 -2.55
N PRO A 85 3.77 8.28 -2.73
CA PRO A 85 3.42 9.53 -3.38
C PRO A 85 2.85 9.35 -4.81
N ILE A 86 3.45 8.47 -5.61
CA ILE A 86 2.94 8.16 -6.96
C ILE A 86 1.55 7.53 -6.89
N LEU A 87 1.29 6.63 -5.94
CA LEU A 87 -0.02 6.02 -5.76
C LEU A 87 -1.08 7.03 -5.34
N TYR A 88 -0.76 8.00 -4.49
CA TYR A 88 -1.68 9.10 -4.19
C TYR A 88 -2.01 9.93 -5.44
N ILE A 89 -1.00 10.32 -6.22
CA ILE A 89 -1.17 11.12 -7.43
C ILE A 89 -2.02 10.37 -8.46
N THR A 90 -1.68 9.11 -8.72
CA THR A 90 -2.38 8.27 -9.69
C THR A 90 -3.79 7.90 -9.23
N SER A 91 -3.99 7.64 -7.93
CA SER A 91 -5.31 7.42 -7.34
C SER A 91 -6.21 8.62 -7.57
N PHE A 92 -5.73 9.83 -7.26
CA PHE A 92 -6.50 11.04 -7.47
C PHE A 92 -6.79 11.32 -8.95
N LYS A 93 -5.83 11.02 -9.84
CA LYS A 93 -6.04 11.12 -11.29
C LYS A 93 -7.14 10.17 -11.77
N ASN A 94 -7.11 8.90 -11.33
CA ASN A 94 -8.14 7.92 -11.68
C ASN A 94 -9.50 8.30 -11.10
N PHE A 95 -9.53 8.86 -9.88
CA PHE A 95 -10.75 9.40 -9.27
C PHE A 95 -11.37 10.51 -10.14
N LYS A 96 -10.58 11.49 -10.57
CA LYS A 96 -11.03 12.55 -11.50
C LYS A 96 -11.52 12.04 -12.85
N GLN A 97 -11.02 10.89 -13.28
CA GLN A 97 -11.40 10.24 -14.53
C GLN A 97 -12.56 9.25 -14.34
N GLU A 98 -13.21 9.24 -13.17
CA GLU A 98 -14.32 8.35 -12.82
C GLU A 98 -13.96 6.86 -12.93
N ASN A 99 -12.69 6.54 -12.75
CA ASN A 99 -12.17 5.18 -12.80
C ASN A 99 -12.02 4.61 -11.39
N SER A 100 -12.83 3.59 -11.07
CA SER A 100 -12.83 2.90 -9.76
C SER A 100 -11.49 2.27 -9.34
N PHE A 101 -10.48 2.23 -10.21
CA PHE A 101 -9.13 1.79 -9.86
C PHE A 101 -8.48 2.63 -8.75
N TRP A 102 -8.93 3.87 -8.53
CA TRP A 102 -8.48 4.72 -7.43
C TRP A 102 -8.62 4.05 -6.06
N ASP A 103 -9.70 3.29 -5.85
CA ASP A 103 -9.98 2.62 -4.57
C ASP A 103 -8.93 1.55 -4.28
N LYS A 104 -8.65 0.72 -5.29
CA LYS A 104 -7.60 -0.30 -5.22
C LYS A 104 -6.22 0.30 -4.95
N GLN A 105 -5.90 1.44 -5.56
CA GLN A 105 -4.62 2.11 -5.28
C GLN A 105 -4.58 2.61 -3.84
N THR A 106 -5.62 3.31 -3.40
CA THR A 106 -5.73 3.88 -2.04
C THR A 106 -5.64 2.80 -0.97
N PHE A 107 -6.33 1.67 -1.16
CA PHE A 107 -6.25 0.52 -0.26
C PHE A 107 -4.80 0.03 -0.09
N TRP A 108 -4.04 -0.09 -1.18
CA TRP A 108 -2.68 -0.61 -1.15
C TRP A 108 -1.67 0.36 -0.55
N ILE A 109 -1.99 1.64 -0.42
CA ILE A 109 -1.11 2.60 0.26
C ILE A 109 -0.87 2.18 1.72
N LEU A 110 -1.88 1.66 2.42
CA LEU A 110 -1.76 1.26 3.82
C LEU A 110 -0.74 0.12 4.06
N PRO A 111 -0.86 -1.06 3.42
CA PRO A 111 0.13 -2.12 3.60
C PRO A 111 1.52 -1.69 3.13
N LEU A 112 1.63 -0.91 2.05
CA LEU A 112 2.92 -0.38 1.60
C LEU A 112 3.55 0.53 2.64
N PHE A 113 2.75 1.37 3.31
CA PHE A 113 3.25 2.23 4.38
C PHE A 113 3.71 1.42 5.58
N PHE A 114 2.87 0.48 6.05
CA PHE A 114 3.18 -0.37 7.20
C PHE A 114 4.50 -1.13 7.00
N PHE A 115 4.63 -1.86 5.89
CA PHE A 115 5.82 -2.62 5.60
C PHE A 115 7.01 -1.75 5.19
N GLY A 116 6.78 -0.64 4.48
CA GLY A 116 7.83 0.31 4.14
C GLY A 116 8.46 0.92 5.39
N ILE A 117 7.65 1.35 6.36
CA ILE A 117 8.13 1.81 7.66
C ILE A 117 8.87 0.67 8.37
N PHE A 118 8.31 -0.52 8.41
CA PHE A 118 8.96 -1.70 8.98
C PHE A 118 10.37 -1.95 8.44
N PHE A 119 10.50 -1.94 7.11
CA PHE A 119 11.79 -2.12 6.44
C PHE A 119 12.81 -1.04 6.78
N LEU A 120 12.34 0.19 7.05
CA LEU A 120 13.21 1.29 7.45
C LEU A 120 13.65 1.18 8.90
N TYR A 121 12.74 1.07 9.87
CA TYR A 121 13.11 1.17 11.28
C TYR A 121 13.76 -0.10 11.83
N SER A 122 13.42 -1.27 11.29
CA SER A 122 14.00 -2.55 11.73
C SER A 122 15.37 -2.82 11.12
N ALA A 123 15.86 -1.94 10.25
CA ALA A 123 17.21 -2.03 9.74
C ALA A 123 18.20 -1.52 10.80
N ASP A 124 19.16 -2.37 11.18
CA ASP A 124 20.30 -2.00 12.05
C ASP A 124 21.30 -1.13 11.27
N ILE A 125 20.84 0.05 10.87
CA ILE A 125 21.56 1.05 10.07
C ILE A 125 21.48 2.37 10.84
N LEU A 126 22.61 3.08 10.95
CA LEU A 126 22.74 4.30 11.77
C LEU A 126 21.64 5.36 11.51
N ILE A 127 21.18 5.47 10.27
CA ILE A 127 20.24 6.50 9.80
C ILE A 127 18.79 5.95 9.73
N ALA A 128 18.57 4.66 10.03
CA ALA A 128 17.28 3.98 9.89
C ALA A 128 16.14 4.70 10.62
N THR A 129 16.34 5.02 11.89
CA THR A 129 15.34 5.70 12.72
C THR A 129 15.01 7.09 12.17
N GLN A 130 16.03 7.87 11.79
CA GLN A 130 15.83 9.21 11.24
C GLN A 130 15.05 9.17 9.92
N LEU A 131 15.42 8.25 9.01
CA LEU A 131 14.71 8.07 7.75
C LEU A 131 13.30 7.54 7.95
N SER A 132 13.06 6.68 8.95
CA SER A 132 11.71 6.21 9.28
C SER A 132 10.81 7.39 9.69
N ILE A 133 11.26 8.25 10.61
CA ILE A 133 10.53 9.45 11.04
C ILE A 133 10.28 10.39 9.85
N PHE A 134 11.32 10.64 9.06
CA PHE A 134 11.20 11.50 7.88
C PHE A 134 10.19 10.93 6.86
N SER A 135 10.17 9.61 6.68
CA SER A 135 9.21 8.96 5.79
C SER A 135 7.76 9.05 6.28
N VAL A 136 7.53 8.96 7.60
CA VAL A 136 6.20 9.21 8.18
C VAL A 136 5.75 10.64 7.89
N LEU A 137 6.64 11.63 8.06
CA LEU A 137 6.33 13.03 7.77
C LEU A 137 6.01 13.24 6.29
N VAL A 138 6.79 12.67 5.38
CA VAL A 138 6.54 12.77 3.93
C VAL A 138 5.18 12.16 3.56
N VAL A 139 4.89 10.96 4.03
CA VAL A 139 3.60 10.30 3.74
C VAL A 139 2.44 11.08 4.34
N ALA A 140 2.59 11.63 5.55
CA ALA A 140 1.60 12.47 6.19
C ALA A 140 1.35 13.78 5.40
N LEU A 141 2.40 14.45 4.93
CA LEU A 141 2.28 15.66 4.11
C LEU A 141 1.57 15.40 2.79
N VAL A 142 1.94 14.31 2.10
CA VAL A 142 1.25 13.89 0.88
C VAL A 142 -0.22 13.61 1.19
N HIS A 143 -0.51 12.81 2.20
CA HIS A 143 -1.87 12.46 2.60
C HIS A 143 -2.74 13.69 2.89
N VAL A 144 -2.23 14.62 3.71
CA VAL A 144 -2.93 15.88 4.04
C VAL A 144 -3.19 16.70 2.79
N ASN A 145 -2.22 16.81 1.88
CA ASN A 145 -2.42 17.52 0.62
C ASN A 145 -3.58 16.93 -0.20
N PHE A 146 -3.67 15.60 -0.31
CA PHE A 146 -4.78 14.95 -1.03
C PHE A 146 -6.12 15.06 -0.31
N ILE A 147 -6.15 15.08 1.03
CA ILE A 147 -7.36 15.40 1.79
C ILE A 147 -7.84 16.82 1.49
N LEU A 148 -6.93 17.80 1.44
CA LEU A 148 -7.28 19.19 1.13
C LEU A 148 -7.81 19.33 -0.29
N GLU A 149 -7.18 18.66 -1.26
CA GLU A 149 -7.65 18.64 -2.66
C GLU A 149 -9.03 17.97 -2.81
N ALA A 150 -9.26 16.83 -2.15
CA ALA A 150 -10.57 16.17 -2.12
C ALA A 150 -11.64 17.07 -1.49
N ARG A 151 -11.32 17.76 -0.40
CA ARG A 151 -12.23 18.72 0.26
C ARG A 151 -12.57 19.90 -0.65
N LYS A 152 -11.59 20.45 -1.38
CA LYS A 152 -11.84 21.54 -2.35
C LYS A 152 -12.82 21.11 -3.45
N MET A 153 -12.78 19.85 -3.88
CA MET A 153 -13.71 19.31 -4.88
C MET A 153 -15.11 19.16 -4.33
N LEU A 154 -15.24 18.60 -3.12
CA LEU A 154 -16.53 18.44 -2.45
C LEU A 154 -17.25 19.78 -2.25
N LEU A 155 -16.52 20.87 -2.01
CA LEU A 155 -17.09 22.22 -1.88
C LEU A 155 -17.48 22.87 -3.21
N LYS A 156 -16.91 22.43 -4.34
CA LYS A 156 -17.14 23.02 -5.67
C LYS A 156 -18.26 22.31 -6.45
N ASP A 157 -18.39 21.00 -6.30
CA ASP A 157 -19.35 20.17 -7.06
C ASP A 157 -20.70 20.00 -6.35
N ILE A 158 -21.35 21.12 -5.99
CA ILE A 158 -22.68 21.11 -5.32
C ILE A 158 -23.77 20.51 -6.22
N GLU A 159 -23.58 20.42 -7.54
CA GLU A 159 -24.69 20.13 -8.48
C GLU A 159 -24.65 18.80 -9.25
N VAL A 160 -23.55 18.00 -9.29
CA VAL A 160 -23.49 16.91 -10.31
C VAL A 160 -23.11 15.50 -9.83
N LYS A 161 -22.21 15.26 -8.86
CA LYS A 161 -21.84 13.87 -8.43
C LYS A 161 -21.40 13.78 -6.95
N PHE A 162 -22.32 14.04 -6.04
CA PHE A 162 -22.02 14.10 -4.60
C PHE A 162 -21.52 12.76 -4.01
N THR A 163 -22.04 11.63 -4.48
CA THR A 163 -21.74 10.29 -3.92
C THR A 163 -20.30 9.84 -4.11
N ASP A 164 -19.71 10.05 -5.31
CA ASP A 164 -18.36 9.55 -5.60
C ASP A 164 -17.28 10.41 -4.91
N CYS A 165 -17.48 11.73 -4.90
CA CYS A 165 -16.59 12.66 -4.18
C CYS A 165 -16.60 12.42 -2.67
N ASP A 166 -17.78 12.20 -2.08
CA ASP A 166 -17.88 11.88 -0.66
C ASP A 166 -17.21 10.54 -0.33
N GLN A 167 -17.41 9.51 -1.15
CA GLN A 167 -16.76 8.21 -0.97
C GLN A 167 -15.22 8.31 -1.00
N TYR A 168 -14.66 9.06 -1.94
CA TYR A 168 -13.20 9.27 -2.01
C TYR A 168 -12.68 9.96 -0.75
N PHE A 169 -13.35 11.04 -0.31
CA PHE A 169 -12.97 11.79 0.88
C PHE A 169 -13.08 10.95 2.17
N VAL A 170 -14.15 10.17 2.30
CA VAL A 170 -14.34 9.23 3.43
C VAL A 170 -13.24 8.16 3.44
N THR A 171 -12.87 7.62 2.27
CA THR A 171 -11.78 6.64 2.16
C THR A 171 -10.45 7.22 2.66
N LEU A 172 -10.13 8.47 2.32
CA LEU A 172 -8.94 9.14 2.83
C LEU A 172 -8.98 9.34 4.35
N LYS A 173 -10.13 9.68 4.93
CA LYS A 173 -10.28 9.77 6.40
C LYS A 173 -10.03 8.43 7.09
N TYR A 174 -10.57 7.34 6.54
CA TYR A 174 -10.31 5.99 7.08
C TYR A 174 -8.82 5.67 7.02
N LEU A 175 -8.16 6.01 5.91
CA LEU A 175 -6.72 5.84 5.76
C LEU A 175 -5.93 6.63 6.83
N THR A 176 -6.39 7.84 7.21
CA THR A 176 -5.82 8.58 8.36
C THR A 176 -5.89 7.78 9.65
N VAL A 177 -7.06 7.22 9.98
CA VAL A 177 -7.25 6.42 11.20
C VAL A 177 -6.35 5.20 11.17
N TYR A 178 -6.26 4.50 10.03
CA TYR A 178 -5.39 3.34 9.90
C TYR A 178 -3.91 3.68 10.05
N TYR A 179 -3.44 4.83 9.53
CA TYR A 179 -2.07 5.26 9.77
C TYR A 179 -1.79 5.50 11.26
N LEU A 180 -2.69 6.15 11.97
CA LEU A 180 -2.53 6.38 13.41
C LEU A 180 -2.52 5.07 14.19
N MET A 181 -3.41 4.13 13.86
CA MET A 181 -3.41 2.79 14.45
C MET A 181 -2.09 2.08 14.17
N VAL A 182 -1.61 2.08 12.92
CA VAL A 182 -0.33 1.47 12.55
C VAL A 182 0.82 2.07 13.34
N LEU A 183 0.93 3.39 13.43
CA LEU A 183 2.00 4.05 14.19
C LEU A 183 1.91 3.70 15.69
N LEU A 184 0.71 3.69 16.25
CA LEU A 184 0.50 3.28 17.64
C LEU A 184 0.94 1.83 17.87
N PHE A 185 0.54 0.89 17.00
CA PHE A 185 0.94 -0.51 17.09
C PHE A 185 2.45 -0.70 16.92
N LEU A 186 3.08 0.06 16.01
CA LEU A 186 4.52 0.01 15.81
C LEU A 186 5.29 0.50 17.04
N VAL A 187 4.87 1.61 17.66
CA VAL A 187 5.52 2.17 18.86
C VAL A 187 5.29 1.32 20.11
N THR A 188 4.09 0.74 20.26
CA THR A 188 3.70 0.03 21.49
C THR A 188 4.07 -1.45 21.50
N TYR A 189 3.96 -2.14 20.37
CA TYR A 189 4.06 -3.61 20.32
C TYR A 189 5.09 -4.13 19.32
N ASN A 190 5.38 -3.39 18.23
CA ASN A 190 6.30 -3.82 17.19
C ASN A 190 6.04 -5.29 16.74
N PRO A 191 4.89 -5.56 16.12
CA PRO A 191 4.36 -6.91 15.94
C PRO A 191 5.28 -7.83 15.11
N LEU A 192 5.97 -7.28 14.12
CA LEU A 192 6.80 -8.06 13.23
C LEU A 192 8.12 -8.49 13.89
N GLU A 193 8.72 -7.65 14.74
CA GLU A 193 9.89 -8.06 15.51
C GLU A 193 9.54 -9.18 16.49
N HIS A 194 8.40 -9.07 17.19
CA HIS A 194 7.91 -10.14 18.05
C HIS A 194 7.64 -11.45 17.29
N MET A 195 7.03 -11.35 16.11
CA MET A 195 6.80 -12.51 15.25
C MET A 195 8.12 -13.18 14.84
N PHE A 196 9.12 -12.42 14.40
CA PHE A 196 10.43 -12.98 14.00
C PHE A 196 11.25 -13.49 15.19
N PHE A 197 11.14 -12.85 16.36
CA PHE A 197 11.72 -13.39 17.59
C PHE A 197 11.10 -14.75 17.93
N TRP A 198 9.76 -14.86 17.89
CA TRP A 198 9.08 -16.11 18.14
C TRP A 198 9.48 -17.20 17.14
N PHE A 199 9.54 -16.89 15.84
CA PHE A 199 10.00 -17.84 14.83
C PHE A 199 11.41 -18.36 15.12
N ARG A 200 12.35 -17.48 15.50
CA ARG A 200 13.74 -17.88 15.83
C ARG A 200 13.85 -18.75 17.07
N MET A 201 12.94 -18.60 18.03
CA MET A 201 12.92 -19.42 19.26
C MET A 201 12.31 -20.81 19.04
N ASN A 202 11.58 -21.04 17.93
CA ASN A 202 10.85 -22.28 17.67
C ASN A 202 11.35 -23.04 16.41
N ILE A 203 12.47 -22.60 15.83
CA ILE A 203 13.21 -23.28 14.74
C ILE A 203 14.53 -23.75 15.33
#